data_AF-A0A6N9BF65-F1
#
_entry.id   AF-A0A6N9BF65-F1
#
_cell.length_a   1.000
_cell.length_b   1.000
_cell.length_c   1.000
_cell.angle_alpha   90.00
_cell.angle_beta   90.00
_cell.angle_gamma   90.00
#
_symmetry.space_group_name_H-M   'P 1'
#
loop_
_entity.id
_entity.type
_entity.pdbx_description
1 polymer ?
#
loop_
_entity_poly.entity_id
_entity_poly.type
_entity_poly.pdbx_seq_one_letter_code
_entity_poly.pdbx_strand_id
1 'polypeptide(L)' 'MRILGLVLAAGLLAGMAAPAAADAADGAKLFKKKCTTCHRLDETGKKKVGPNLWGVVGRPIASAPGFKYSK' A
#
# COMPACT_ATOMS: atom_id res chain seq x y z
N MET A 1 48.14 17.77 -2.13
CA MET A 1 47.68 17.19 -3.42
C MET A 1 47.70 15.67 -3.29
N ARG A 2 46.52 15.03 -3.39
CA ARG A 2 46.26 13.59 -3.71
C ARG A 2 45.83 12.56 -2.65
N ILE A 3 45.89 12.80 -1.34
CA ILE A 3 45.43 11.75 -0.38
C ILE A 3 44.14 12.07 0.39
N LEU A 4 43.57 13.26 0.22
CA LEU A 4 42.32 13.67 0.89
C LEU A 4 41.09 13.69 -0.04
N GLY A 5 41.10 12.90 -1.13
CA GLY A 5 40.07 12.94 -2.18
C GLY A 5 39.31 11.63 -2.42
N LEU A 6 39.68 10.53 -1.75
CA LEU A 6 39.19 9.19 -2.09
C LEU A 6 38.14 8.63 -1.12
N VAL A 7 37.84 9.30 -0.01
CA VAL A 7 36.86 8.78 0.97
C VAL A 7 35.42 9.23 0.65
N LEU A 8 35.22 10.22 -0.24
CA LEU A 8 33.87 10.73 -0.55
C LEU A 8 33.09 9.91 -1.60
N ALA A 9 33.72 8.95 -2.30
CA ALA A 9 33.07 8.23 -3.40
C ALA A 9 32.32 6.94 -2.98
N ALA A 10 32.55 6.43 -1.76
CA ALA A 10 31.97 5.15 -1.32
C ALA A 10 30.61 5.26 -0.61
N GLY A 11 30.18 6.47 -0.22
CA GLY A 11 28.92 6.68 0.51
C GLY A 11 27.66 6.76 -0.36
N LEU A 12 27.80 6.93 -1.68
CA LEU A 12 26.67 7.24 -2.56
C LEU A 12 25.84 6.00 -2.98
N LEU A 13 26.32 4.79 -2.68
CA LEU A 13 25.62 3.53 -3.00
C LEU A 13 24.84 2.93 -1.82
N ALA A 14 25.00 3.46 -0.60
CA ALA A 14 24.34 2.93 0.61
C ALA A 14 22.96 3.53 0.90
N GLY A 15 22.49 4.49 0.08
CA GLY A 15 21.24 5.24 0.33
C GLY A 15 19.96 4.56 -0.17
N MET A 16 20.05 3.53 -1.02
CA MET A 16 18.87 2.75 -1.44
C MET A 16 18.69 1.59 -0.46
N ALA A 17 18.06 1.85 0.68
CA ALA A 17 17.46 0.77 1.46
C ALA A 17 16.48 0.02 0.55
N ALA A 18 16.68 -1.28 0.39
CA ALA A 18 15.70 -2.13 -0.29
C ALA A 18 14.34 -1.94 0.40
N PRO A 19 13.23 -1.85 -0.35
CA PRO A 19 11.91 -1.75 0.26
C PRO A 19 11.74 -2.94 1.21
N ALA A 20 11.40 -2.65 2.46
CA ALA A 20 11.07 -3.69 3.42
C ALA A 20 9.99 -4.60 2.82
N ALA A 21 10.14 -5.91 2.98
CA ALA A 21 9.13 -6.85 2.51
C ALA A 21 7.77 -6.50 3.12
N ALA A 22 6.72 -6.48 2.30
CA ALA A 22 5.38 -6.19 2.77
C ALA A 22 4.89 -7.35 3.66
N ASP A 23 4.51 -7.03 4.90
CA ASP A 23 3.94 -7.99 5.84
C ASP A 23 2.41 -7.88 5.87
N ALA A 24 1.73 -9.02 5.67
CA ALA A 24 0.28 -9.06 5.62
C ALA A 24 -0.38 -8.81 6.99
N ALA A 25 0.28 -9.18 8.09
CA ALA A 25 -0.26 -8.98 9.43
C ALA A 25 -0.24 -7.49 9.82
N ASP A 26 0.81 -6.77 9.47
CA ASP A 26 0.89 -5.31 9.62
C ASP A 26 -0.10 -4.60 8.70
N GLY A 27 -0.27 -5.09 7.47
CA GLY A 27 -1.35 -4.65 6.58
C GLY A 27 -2.74 -4.81 7.21
N ALA A 28 -3.01 -5.96 7.85
CA ALA A 28 -4.27 -6.21 8.55
C ALA A 28 -4.48 -5.26 9.75
N LYS A 29 -3.42 -4.96 10.52
CA LYS A 29 -3.47 -3.97 11.61
C LYS A 29 -3.78 -2.57 11.06
N LEU A 30 -3.15 -2.17 9.97
CA LEU A 30 -3.37 -0.87 9.34
C LEU A 30 -4.80 -0.75 8.80
N PHE A 31 -5.28 -1.80 8.12
CA PHE A 31 -6.65 -1.85 7.60
C PHE A 31 -7.67 -1.63 8.71
N LYS A 32 -7.51 -2.33 9.84
CA LYS A 32 -8.37 -2.18 11.03
C LYS A 32 -8.40 -0.74 11.53
N LYS A 33 -7.26 -0.06 11.58
CA LYS A 33 -7.11 1.29 12.13
C LYS A 33 -7.57 2.41 11.18
N LYS A 34 -7.46 2.22 9.86
CA LYS A 34 -7.57 3.31 8.88
C LYS A 34 -8.67 3.12 7.85
N CYS A 35 -9.07 1.89 7.55
CA CYS A 35 -9.92 1.60 6.40
C CYS A 35 -11.32 1.15 6.81
N THR A 36 -11.47 0.49 7.97
CA THR A 36 -12.72 -0.16 8.39
C THR A 36 -13.89 0.79 8.61
N THR A 37 -13.63 2.08 8.84
CA THR A 37 -14.67 3.12 8.89
C THR A 37 -15.47 3.16 7.60
N CYS A 38 -14.78 3.09 6.46
CA CYS A 38 -15.41 3.27 5.14
C CYS A 38 -15.55 1.96 4.37
N HIS A 39 -14.66 0.98 4.59
CA HIS A 39 -14.56 -0.21 3.77
C HIS A 39 -14.76 -1.50 4.57
N ARG A 40 -15.16 -2.53 3.83
CA ARG A 40 -15.14 -3.93 4.28
C ARG A 40 -14.07 -4.68 3.52
N LEU A 41 -13.60 -5.77 4.13
CA LEU A 41 -12.69 -6.73 3.53
C LEU A 41 -13.19 -8.12 3.92
N ASP A 42 -14.28 -8.52 3.28
CA ASP A 42 -14.95 -9.80 3.52
C ASP A 42 -15.65 -10.29 2.24
N GLU A 43 -15.84 -11.60 2.14
CA GLU A 43 -16.40 -12.27 0.97
C GLU A 43 -17.88 -11.94 0.70
N THR A 44 -18.58 -11.31 1.64
CA THR A 44 -20.02 -11.03 1.48
C THR A 44 -20.32 -10.01 0.38
N GLY A 45 -19.30 -9.27 -0.07
CA GLY A 45 -19.43 -8.22 -1.07
C GLY A 45 -20.21 -6.98 -0.57
N LYS A 46 -20.68 -6.97 0.69
CA LYS A 46 -21.45 -5.85 1.24
C LYS A 46 -20.59 -4.59 1.30
N LYS A 47 -21.15 -3.46 0.85
CA LYS A 47 -20.53 -2.12 0.91
C LYS A 47 -20.85 -1.40 2.24
N LYS A 48 -20.11 -0.32 2.53
CA LYS A 48 -20.43 0.68 3.58
C LYS A 48 -20.50 2.06 2.90
N VAL A 49 -19.77 3.04 3.44
CA VAL A 49 -19.52 4.34 2.80
C VAL A 49 -18.76 4.14 1.50
N GLY A 50 -17.74 3.29 1.51
CA GLY A 50 -16.97 2.86 0.34
C GLY A 50 -17.33 1.44 -0.13
N PRO A 51 -16.82 1.01 -1.30
CA PRO A 51 -17.00 -0.34 -1.81
C PRO A 51 -16.28 -1.38 -0.94
N ASN A 52 -16.68 -2.65 -1.06
CA ASN A 52 -15.92 -3.75 -0.47
C ASN A 52 -14.58 -3.92 -1.22
N LEU A 53 -13.50 -4.11 -0.46
CA LEU A 53 -12.15 -4.28 -1.00
C LEU A 53 -11.73 -5.75 -1.14
N TRP A 54 -12.61 -6.70 -0.82
CA TRP A 54 -12.39 -8.10 -1.16
C TRP A 54 -12.19 -8.27 -2.66
N GLY A 55 -11.13 -8.95 -3.08
CA GLY A 55 -10.76 -9.12 -4.48
C GLY A 55 -10.47 -7.81 -5.22
N VAL A 56 -9.95 -6.78 -4.53
CA VAL A 56 -9.60 -5.50 -5.19
C VAL A 56 -8.32 -5.57 -6.01
N VAL A 57 -7.37 -6.44 -5.62
CA VAL A 57 -6.09 -6.59 -6.32
C VAL A 57 -6.36 -7.18 -7.71
N GLY A 58 -5.99 -6.45 -8.75
CA GLY A 58 -6.23 -6.84 -10.15
C GLY A 58 -7.65 -6.52 -10.68
N ARG A 59 -8.56 -6.03 -9.84
CA ARG A 59 -9.90 -5.62 -10.29
C ARG A 59 -9.83 -4.28 -11.04
N PRO A 60 -10.58 -4.08 -12.15
CA PRO A 60 -10.61 -2.80 -12.85
C PRO A 60 -10.99 -1.62 -11.95
N ILE A 61 -10.45 -0.44 -12.25
CA ILE A 61 -10.74 0.78 -11.49
C ILE A 61 -12.25 1.06 -11.50
N ALA A 62 -12.78 1.48 -10.35
CA ALA A 62 -14.18 1.88 -10.19
C ALA A 62 -15.22 0.83 -10.66
N SER A 63 -14.93 -0.46 -10.49
CA SER A 63 -15.76 -1.56 -11.01
C SER A 63 -16.42 -2.45 -9.94
N ALA A 64 -16.43 -2.05 -8.67
CA ALA A 64 -17.09 -2.85 -7.64
C ALA A 64 -18.61 -2.95 -7.93
N PRO A 65 -19.19 -4.17 -7.99
CA PRO A 65 -20.59 -4.36 -8.34
C PRO A 65 -21.55 -3.56 -7.46
N GLY A 66 -22.45 -2.80 -8.09
CA GLY A 66 -23.51 -2.06 -7.39
C GLY A 66 -23.01 -0.95 -6.44
N PHE A 67 -21.77 -0.47 -6.59
CA PHE A 67 -21.27 0.72 -5.90
C PHE A 67 -21.41 1.96 -6.80
N LYS A 68 -21.86 3.07 -6.24
CA LYS A 68 -21.98 4.35 -6.96
C LYS A 68 -20.71 5.16 -6.74
N TYR A 69 -19.85 5.20 -7.74
CA TYR A 69 -18.62 6.00 -7.72
C TYR A 69 -18.92 7.48 -7.96
N SER A 70 -17.95 8.34 -7.63
CA SER A 70 -17.98 9.76 -8.01
C SER A 70 -17.99 9.90 -9.53
N LYS A 71 -18.55 11.01 -10.01
CA LYS A 71 -18.52 11.41 -11.43
C LYS A 71 -17.21 12.09 -11.78
#